data_AF-M0MWG8-F1
#
_entry.id   AF-M0MWG8-F1
#
_cell.length_a   1.000
_cell.length_b   1.000
_cell.length_c   1.000
_cell.angle_alpha   90.00
_cell.angle_beta   90.00
_cell.angle_gamma   90.00
#
_symmetry.space_group_name_H-M   'P 1'
#
loop_
_entity.id
_entity.type
_entity.pdbx_description
1 polymer ?
#
loop_
_entity_poly.entity_id
_entity_poly.type
_entity_poly.pdbx_seq_one_letter_code
_entity_poly.pdbx_strand_id
1 'polypeptide(L)'
;MWFDDFRNRTTWNTVANQRRYDTPADPWAFVHVDPSEVERFTVVSLRSGLGSVHDGDWDRPENCHRVDENYIHEGLTQRFVAGDEWIETAYYEEARERIDENGAYHGCESEAELVEEYLPALDDLYGDIRDEGYRPNLGVVYDSPEDADYIHDLEPMVLVGRDGVIIWTEGFHRLVLAALAGVETIPVYVLRRHEAWQRVRDALAGTTPEERPSELDQYTTHPDVQDLVSSPTVEE
;
A
#
# COMPACT_ATOMS: atom_id res chain seq x y z
N MET A 1 -0.92 -22.25 7.39
CA MET A 1 -0.45 -21.64 6.13
C MET A 1 0.08 -20.25 6.47
N TRP A 2 1.05 -19.69 5.74
CA TRP A 2 1.60 -18.37 6.10
C TRP A 2 0.53 -17.25 6.15
N PHE A 3 -0.53 -17.37 5.33
CA PHE A 3 -1.63 -16.42 5.33
C PHE A 3 -2.52 -16.53 6.58
N ASP A 4 -2.66 -17.74 7.16
CA ASP A 4 -3.29 -17.89 8.48
C ASP A 4 -2.51 -17.16 9.56
N ASP A 5 -1.16 -17.17 9.48
CA ASP A 5 -0.32 -16.42 10.42
C ASP A 5 -0.57 -14.92 10.30
N PHE A 6 -0.71 -14.39 9.07
CA PHE A 6 -1.07 -13.00 8.81
C PHE A 6 -2.40 -12.62 9.48
N ARG A 7 -3.45 -13.44 9.29
CA ARG A 7 -4.77 -13.22 9.89
C ARG A 7 -4.73 -13.28 11.41
N ASN A 8 -4.12 -14.33 11.96
CA ASN A 8 -3.97 -14.50 13.40
C ASN A 8 -3.21 -13.33 14.04
N ARG A 9 -2.19 -12.82 13.35
CA ARG A 9 -1.43 -11.65 13.79
C ARG A 9 -2.23 -10.36 13.70
N THR A 10 -3.04 -10.18 12.66
CA THR A 10 -3.97 -9.05 12.53
C THR A 10 -4.98 -9.02 13.69
N THR A 11 -5.58 -10.17 14.03
CA THR A 11 -6.48 -10.30 15.17
C THR A 11 -5.76 -10.00 16.49
N TRP A 12 -4.53 -10.50 16.66
CA TRP A 12 -3.73 -10.21 17.85
C TRP A 12 -3.40 -8.71 17.96
N ASN A 13 -2.99 -8.06 16.86
CA ASN A 13 -2.69 -6.63 16.83
C ASN A 13 -3.91 -5.81 17.24
N THR A 14 -5.10 -6.16 16.73
CA THR A 14 -6.37 -5.53 17.09
C THR A 14 -6.59 -5.54 18.60
N VAL A 15 -6.51 -6.72 19.22
CA VAL A 15 -6.73 -6.89 20.67
C VAL A 15 -5.63 -6.20 21.48
N ALA A 16 -4.37 -6.24 21.02
CA ALA A 16 -3.26 -5.59 21.70
C ALA A 16 -3.40 -4.06 21.67
N ASN A 17 -3.77 -3.50 20.53
CA ASN A 17 -3.93 -2.06 20.34
C ASN A 17 -5.12 -1.51 21.13
N GLN A 18 -6.26 -2.22 21.16
CA GLN A 18 -7.42 -1.86 22.01
C GLN A 18 -7.11 -1.79 23.50
N ARG A 19 -6.03 -2.42 23.96
CA ARG A 19 -5.59 -2.35 25.35
C ARG A 19 -4.56 -1.25 25.60
N ARG A 20 -3.91 -0.74 24.57
CA ARG A 20 -2.74 0.15 24.67
C ARG A 20 -3.05 1.59 24.24
N TYR A 21 -3.98 1.78 23.32
CA TYR A 21 -4.29 3.05 22.70
C TYR A 21 -5.76 3.39 22.88
N ASP A 22 -6.05 4.68 22.99
CA ASP A 22 -7.41 5.17 23.17
C ASP A 22 -8.20 5.11 21.86
N THR A 23 -7.52 5.17 20.71
CA THR A 23 -8.15 5.16 19.39
C THR A 23 -7.39 4.26 18.40
N PRO A 24 -7.44 2.93 18.61
CA PRO A 24 -6.91 1.99 17.64
C PRO A 24 -7.75 2.03 16.36
N ALA A 25 -7.09 2.10 15.20
CA ALA A 25 -7.77 1.98 13.92
C ALA A 25 -8.27 0.53 13.69
N ASP A 26 -9.38 0.37 12.96
CA ASP A 26 -9.75 -0.92 12.39
C ASP A 26 -8.69 -1.33 11.36
N PRO A 27 -7.98 -2.47 11.55
CA PRO A 27 -6.94 -2.89 10.63
C PRO A 27 -7.45 -3.23 9.22
N TRP A 28 -8.75 -3.54 9.07
CA TRP A 28 -9.37 -3.88 7.79
C TRP A 28 -10.11 -2.70 7.15
N ALA A 29 -10.10 -1.52 7.78
CA ALA A 29 -10.60 -0.31 7.14
C ALA A 29 -9.60 0.17 6.08
N PHE A 30 -10.12 0.57 4.92
CA PHE A 30 -9.30 1.19 3.89
C PHE A 30 -8.87 2.59 4.29
N VAL A 31 -7.61 2.88 4.00
CA VAL A 31 -7.10 4.24 3.88
C VAL A 31 -7.01 4.55 2.38
N HIS A 32 -7.50 5.71 1.95
CA HIS A 32 -7.43 6.12 0.55
C HIS A 32 -6.21 7.01 0.36
N VAL A 33 -5.26 6.55 -0.44
CA VAL A 33 -3.96 7.22 -0.65
C VAL A 33 -3.86 7.69 -2.08
N ASP A 34 -3.42 8.93 -2.28
CA ASP A 34 -3.01 9.41 -3.61
C ASP A 34 -1.72 8.69 -4.02
N PRO A 35 -1.74 7.85 -5.06
CA PRO A 35 -0.58 7.07 -5.48
C PRO A 35 0.56 7.95 -6.00
N SER A 36 0.29 9.18 -6.46
CA SER A 36 1.30 10.10 -6.99
C SER A 36 2.10 10.82 -5.90
N GLU A 37 1.56 10.92 -4.69
CA GLU A 37 2.22 11.54 -3.53
C GLU A 37 3.13 10.57 -2.75
N VAL A 38 3.18 9.29 -3.14
CA VAL A 38 4.00 8.27 -2.47
C VAL A 38 5.44 8.31 -2.99
N GLU A 39 6.35 8.89 -2.20
CA GLU A 39 7.76 9.02 -2.59
C GLU A 39 8.63 7.80 -2.24
N ARG A 40 8.26 7.05 -1.21
CA ARG A 40 9.15 6.06 -0.57
C ARG A 40 8.47 4.73 -0.33
N PHE A 41 9.30 3.69 -0.30
CA PHE A 41 8.90 2.35 0.07
C PHE A 41 9.93 1.66 0.95
N THR A 42 9.48 0.64 1.67
CA THR A 42 10.37 -0.31 2.36
C THR A 42 9.66 -1.65 2.46
N VAL A 43 10.40 -2.74 2.35
CA VAL A 43 9.82 -4.09 2.39
C VAL A 43 9.89 -4.62 3.81
N VAL A 44 8.72 -4.82 4.42
CA VAL A 44 8.62 -5.43 5.75
C VAL A 44 7.93 -6.79 5.68
N SER A 45 8.15 -7.62 6.69
CA SER A 45 7.47 -8.91 6.77
C SER A 45 5.96 -8.73 6.97
N LEU A 46 5.17 -9.15 5.98
CA LEU A 46 3.71 -9.15 6.10
C LEU A 46 3.23 -10.10 7.21
N ARG A 47 4.07 -11.04 7.68
CA ARG A 47 3.78 -11.88 8.88
C ARG A 47 3.42 -11.10 10.13
N SER A 48 3.73 -9.80 10.17
CA SER A 48 3.31 -8.93 11.28
C SER A 48 1.79 -8.72 11.34
N GLY A 49 1.05 -9.00 10.26
CA GLY A 49 -0.39 -8.74 10.16
C GLY A 49 -0.70 -7.26 10.08
N LEU A 50 -1.94 -6.91 9.74
CA LEU A 50 -2.38 -5.53 9.64
C LEU A 50 -2.45 -4.84 11.01
N GLY A 51 -2.34 -3.52 11.00
CA GLY A 51 -2.48 -2.68 12.19
C GLY A 51 -1.39 -2.85 13.24
N SER A 52 -0.22 -3.41 12.90
CA SER A 52 0.90 -3.48 13.85
C SER A 52 1.39 -2.08 14.25
N VAL A 53 1.82 -1.89 15.50
CA VAL A 53 2.38 -0.60 15.95
C VAL A 53 3.79 -0.82 16.48
N HIS A 54 4.76 -0.13 15.87
CA HIS A 54 6.18 -0.27 16.18
C HIS A 54 6.85 1.09 16.37
N ASP A 55 7.78 1.17 17.31
CA ASP A 55 8.71 2.30 17.45
C ASP A 55 10.00 2.02 16.65
N GLY A 56 10.95 2.96 16.67
CA GLY A 56 12.27 2.83 16.08
C GLY A 56 12.50 3.77 14.90
N ASP A 57 13.41 3.40 14.00
CA ASP A 57 13.84 4.28 12.90
C ASP A 57 13.51 3.74 11.51
N TRP A 58 12.64 2.73 11.41
CA TRP A 58 12.29 2.07 10.16
C TRP A 58 11.64 3.01 9.12
N ASP A 59 11.05 4.11 9.57
CA ASP A 59 10.39 5.13 8.73
C ASP A 59 11.35 6.24 8.26
N ARG A 60 12.59 6.24 8.75
CA ARG A 60 13.59 7.24 8.35
C ARG A 60 13.95 7.09 6.88
N PRO A 61 14.20 8.18 6.13
CA PRO A 61 14.58 8.12 4.72
C PRO A 61 15.76 7.19 4.42
N GLU A 62 16.76 7.14 5.29
CA GLU A 62 17.93 6.25 5.17
C GLU A 62 17.61 4.75 5.29
N ASN A 63 16.43 4.39 5.82
CA ASN A 63 15.94 3.02 5.93
C ASN A 63 14.82 2.70 4.91
N CYS A 64 14.59 3.63 3.98
CA CYS A 64 13.62 3.51 2.90
C CYS A 64 14.32 3.65 1.54
N HIS A 65 13.61 3.23 0.50
CA HIS A 65 14.01 3.40 -0.89
C HIS A 65 13.07 4.40 -1.55
N ARG A 66 13.57 5.13 -2.55
CA ARG A 66 12.72 6.00 -3.38
C ARG A 66 11.99 5.17 -4.42
N VAL A 67 10.72 5.48 -4.64
CA VAL A 67 9.89 4.80 -5.64
C VAL A 67 10.44 5.02 -7.05
N ASP A 68 10.90 6.24 -7.35
CA ASP A 68 11.38 6.62 -8.68
C ASP A 68 12.76 6.06 -9.05
N GLU A 69 13.49 5.50 -8.08
CA GLU A 69 14.78 4.81 -8.29
C GLU A 69 14.62 3.29 -8.46
N ASN A 70 13.38 2.79 -8.53
CA ASN A 70 13.07 1.37 -8.70
C ASN A 70 12.90 0.99 -10.18
N TYR A 71 13.47 -0.14 -10.60
CA TYR A 71 13.36 -0.64 -11.98
C TYR A 71 11.90 -0.87 -12.44
N ILE A 72 10.98 -1.18 -11.51
CA ILE A 72 9.55 -1.30 -11.79
C ILE A 72 9.00 0.07 -12.20
N HIS A 73 9.32 1.12 -11.43
CA HIS A 73 8.88 2.48 -11.77
C HIS A 73 9.48 2.94 -13.11
N GLU A 74 10.78 2.75 -13.29
CA GLU A 74 11.48 3.12 -14.53
C GLU A 74 10.87 2.42 -15.74
N GLY A 75 10.76 1.08 -15.71
CA GLY A 75 10.31 0.33 -16.87
C GLY A 75 8.82 0.49 -17.17
N LEU A 76 7.95 0.68 -16.16
CA LEU A 76 6.55 1.03 -16.40
C LEU A 76 6.42 2.45 -16.98
N THR A 77 7.30 3.39 -16.58
CA THR A 77 7.35 4.73 -17.18
C THR A 77 7.81 4.68 -18.63
N GLN A 78 8.87 3.92 -18.94
CA GLN A 78 9.32 3.68 -20.32
C GLN A 78 8.19 3.11 -21.18
N ARG A 79 7.51 2.08 -20.67
CA ARG A 79 6.40 1.44 -21.37
C ARG A 79 5.22 2.38 -21.62
N PHE A 80 4.68 3.01 -20.58
CA PHE A 80 3.38 3.68 -20.64
C PHE A 80 3.44 5.18 -20.88
N VAL A 81 4.59 5.82 -20.62
CA VAL A 81 4.81 7.25 -20.86
C VAL A 81 5.67 7.48 -22.10
N ALA A 82 6.80 6.78 -22.23
CA ALA A 82 7.69 6.94 -23.38
C ALA A 82 7.19 6.18 -24.62
N GLY A 83 6.45 5.09 -24.42
CA GLY A 83 5.90 4.26 -25.49
C GLY A 83 6.88 3.20 -26.01
N ASP A 84 7.89 2.85 -25.21
CA ASP A 84 8.92 1.89 -25.58
C ASP A 84 8.33 0.46 -25.69
N GLU A 85 8.97 -0.37 -26.51
CA GLU A 85 8.66 -1.80 -26.53
C GLU A 85 9.18 -2.45 -25.24
N TRP A 86 8.47 -3.44 -24.70
CA TRP A 86 8.86 -4.07 -23.43
C TRP A 86 10.33 -4.55 -23.41
N ILE A 87 10.82 -5.12 -24.52
CA ILE A 87 12.20 -5.61 -24.65
C ILE A 87 13.26 -4.52 -24.48
N GLU A 88 12.88 -3.25 -24.63
CA GLU A 88 13.76 -2.09 -24.48
C GLU A 88 13.68 -1.49 -23.06
N THR A 89 12.80 -2.01 -22.19
CA THR A 89 12.58 -1.47 -20.84
C THR A 89 13.50 -2.08 -19.80
N ALA A 90 13.85 -1.29 -18.78
CA ALA A 90 14.53 -1.73 -17.57
C ALA A 90 13.76 -2.83 -16.81
N TYR A 91 12.41 -2.83 -16.94
CA TYR A 91 11.57 -3.88 -16.35
C TYR A 91 11.89 -5.25 -16.93
N TYR A 92 11.89 -5.35 -18.27
CA TYR A 92 12.15 -6.61 -18.97
C TYR A 92 13.58 -7.10 -18.72
N GLU A 93 14.57 -6.20 -18.75
CA GLU A 93 15.97 -6.55 -18.50
C GLU A 93 16.13 -7.19 -17.10
N GLU A 94 15.64 -6.52 -16.05
CA GLU A 94 15.70 -7.05 -14.68
C GLU A 94 14.88 -8.35 -14.51
N ALA A 95 13.70 -8.43 -15.12
CA ALA A 95 12.86 -9.63 -15.07
C ALA A 95 13.58 -10.84 -15.69
N ARG A 96 14.20 -10.67 -16.85
CA ARG A 96 14.96 -11.71 -17.53
C ARG A 96 16.18 -12.13 -16.72
N GLU A 97 16.96 -11.18 -16.20
CA GLU A 97 18.10 -11.47 -15.33
C GLU A 97 17.70 -12.30 -14.10
N ARG A 98 16.55 -11.96 -13.47
CA ARG A 98 16.05 -12.73 -12.32
C ARG A 98 15.59 -14.14 -12.68
N ILE A 99 14.99 -14.33 -13.85
CA ILE A 99 14.64 -15.68 -14.34
C ILE A 99 15.91 -16.49 -14.57
N ASP A 100 16.93 -15.89 -15.22
CA ASP A 100 18.20 -16.56 -15.49
C ASP A 100 18.95 -16.93 -14.18
N GLU A 101 18.93 -16.05 -13.19
CA GLU A 101 19.65 -16.25 -11.92
C GLU A 101 18.90 -17.14 -10.92
N ASN A 102 17.58 -16.95 -10.78
CA ASN A 102 16.77 -17.56 -9.72
C ASN A 102 15.82 -18.65 -10.25
N GLY A 103 15.72 -18.82 -11.56
CA GLY A 103 14.82 -19.76 -12.22
C GLY A 103 13.37 -19.26 -12.36
N ALA A 104 13.00 -18.15 -11.71
CA ALA A 104 11.67 -17.57 -11.83
C ALA A 104 11.62 -16.08 -11.43
N TYR A 105 10.65 -15.36 -11.98
CA TYR A 105 10.29 -13.98 -11.62
C TYR A 105 8.77 -13.80 -11.64
N HIS A 106 8.17 -13.40 -10.52
CA HIS A 106 6.70 -13.26 -10.37
C HIS A 106 5.86 -14.44 -10.89
N GLY A 107 6.39 -15.67 -10.76
CA GLY A 107 5.70 -16.89 -11.22
C GLY A 107 5.97 -17.26 -12.67
N CYS A 108 6.66 -16.41 -13.44
CA CYS A 108 7.21 -16.78 -14.75
C CYS A 108 8.52 -17.56 -14.53
N GLU A 109 8.61 -18.77 -15.06
CA GLU A 109 9.79 -19.63 -15.00
C GLU A 109 10.63 -19.55 -16.30
N SER A 110 10.16 -18.78 -17.29
CA SER A 110 10.86 -18.59 -18.56
C SER A 110 10.62 -17.21 -19.17
N GLU A 111 11.54 -16.80 -20.04
CA GLU A 111 11.38 -15.58 -20.84
C GLU A 111 10.14 -15.63 -21.76
N ALA A 112 9.78 -16.82 -22.25
CA ALA A 112 8.59 -17.00 -23.08
C ALA A 112 7.31 -16.67 -22.28
N GLU A 113 7.17 -17.20 -21.06
CA GLU A 113 6.04 -16.87 -20.19
C GLU A 113 6.00 -15.38 -19.80
N LEU A 114 7.18 -14.78 -19.57
CA LEU A 114 7.29 -13.35 -19.32
C LEU A 114 6.71 -12.53 -20.48
N VAL A 115 7.12 -12.82 -21.72
CA VAL A 115 6.75 -12.06 -22.92
C VAL A 115 5.33 -12.36 -23.39
N GLU A 116 4.90 -13.62 -23.35
CA GLU A 116 3.64 -14.06 -23.93
C GLU A 116 2.45 -13.93 -22.95
N GLU A 117 2.69 -13.92 -21.64
CA GLU A 117 1.62 -13.90 -20.63
C GLU A 117 1.71 -12.70 -19.70
N TYR A 118 2.85 -12.53 -19.01
CA TYR A 118 2.93 -11.59 -17.89
C TYR A 118 2.97 -10.12 -18.31
N LEU A 119 3.80 -9.78 -19.30
CA LEU A 119 3.89 -8.39 -19.79
C LEU A 119 2.58 -7.92 -20.47
N PRO A 120 1.90 -8.74 -21.30
CA PRO A 120 0.56 -8.41 -21.78
C PRO A 120 -0.46 -8.20 -20.64
N ALA A 121 -0.40 -9.01 -19.57
CA ALA A 121 -1.28 -8.81 -18.41
C ALA A 121 -1.04 -7.47 -17.71
N LEU A 122 0.19 -6.94 -17.72
CA LEU A 122 0.47 -5.59 -17.22
C LEU A 122 -0.08 -4.50 -18.15
N ASP A 123 -0.02 -4.70 -19.47
CA ASP A 123 -0.63 -3.78 -20.45
C ASP A 123 -2.16 -3.73 -20.26
N ASP A 124 -2.80 -4.88 -20.08
CA ASP A 124 -4.25 -4.99 -19.82
C ASP A 124 -4.63 -4.31 -18.50
N LEU A 125 -3.89 -4.59 -17.42
CA LEU A 125 -4.13 -3.96 -16.11
C LEU A 125 -3.97 -2.44 -16.17
N TYR A 126 -2.97 -1.93 -16.88
CA TYR A 126 -2.82 -0.49 -17.07
C TYR A 126 -3.99 0.09 -17.88
N GLY A 127 -4.41 -0.59 -18.94
CA GLY A 127 -5.58 -0.21 -19.75
C GLY A 127 -6.84 -0.07 -18.89
N ASP A 128 -7.13 -1.08 -18.08
CA ASP A 128 -8.28 -1.09 -17.18
C ASP A 128 -8.22 0.07 -16.17
N ILE A 129 -7.08 0.27 -15.51
CA ILE A 129 -6.91 1.36 -14.53
C ILE A 129 -7.03 2.73 -15.19
N ARG A 130 -6.45 2.91 -16.39
CA ARG A 130 -6.49 4.18 -17.13
C ARG A 130 -7.90 4.52 -17.62
N ASP A 131 -8.61 3.53 -18.17
CA ASP A 131 -9.87 3.76 -18.86
C ASP A 131 -11.07 3.70 -17.90
N GLU A 132 -10.98 2.90 -16.84
CA GLU A 132 -12.10 2.61 -15.93
C GLU A 132 -11.84 3.06 -14.47
N GLY A 133 -10.63 3.52 -14.17
CA GLY A 133 -10.18 3.87 -12.82
C GLY A 133 -9.72 2.64 -12.02
N TYR A 134 -9.19 2.87 -10.81
CA TYR A 134 -8.77 1.77 -9.94
C TYR A 134 -9.99 1.06 -9.35
N ARG A 135 -10.02 -0.27 -9.48
CA ARG A 135 -11.05 -1.13 -8.91
C ARG A 135 -10.50 -1.93 -7.72
N PRO A 136 -11.11 -1.81 -6.54
CA PRO A 136 -10.76 -2.67 -5.41
C PRO A 136 -11.11 -4.13 -5.72
N ASN A 137 -10.26 -5.04 -5.26
CA ASN A 137 -10.49 -6.46 -5.19
C ASN A 137 -11.59 -6.82 -4.17
N LEU A 138 -11.77 -6.05 -3.09
CA LEU A 138 -12.89 -6.24 -2.15
C LEU A 138 -14.23 -6.03 -2.87
N GLY A 139 -15.11 -7.02 -2.83
CA GLY A 139 -16.40 -7.07 -3.53
C GLY A 139 -16.32 -7.58 -4.98
N VAL A 140 -15.13 -7.92 -5.48
CA VAL A 140 -14.90 -8.46 -6.83
C VAL A 140 -14.19 -9.82 -6.78
N VAL A 141 -13.07 -9.86 -6.07
CA VAL A 141 -12.22 -11.06 -5.87
C VAL A 141 -12.58 -11.77 -4.57
N TYR A 142 -12.89 -11.00 -3.52
CA TYR A 142 -13.28 -11.52 -2.20
C TYR A 142 -14.35 -10.63 -1.56
N ASP A 143 -15.28 -11.21 -0.78
CA ASP A 143 -16.38 -10.46 -0.14
C ASP A 143 -16.04 -9.97 1.27
N SER A 144 -15.13 -10.65 1.95
CA SER A 144 -14.56 -10.28 3.25
C SER A 144 -13.07 -10.59 3.27
N PRO A 145 -12.22 -9.85 4.02
CA PRO A 145 -10.80 -10.20 4.12
C PRO A 145 -10.53 -11.60 4.69
N GLU A 146 -11.51 -12.20 5.37
CA GLU A 146 -11.49 -13.60 5.80
C GLU A 146 -11.62 -14.60 4.63
N ASP A 147 -12.20 -14.17 3.51
CA ASP A 147 -12.49 -15.00 2.33
C ASP A 147 -11.37 -14.96 1.28
N ALA A 148 -10.40 -14.03 1.38
CA ALA A 148 -9.24 -14.03 0.50
C ALA A 148 -8.48 -15.37 0.59
N ASP A 149 -7.95 -15.88 -0.51
CA ASP A 149 -7.16 -17.13 -0.48
C ASP A 149 -5.67 -16.82 -0.34
N TYR A 150 -5.24 -15.69 -0.91
CA TYR A 150 -3.86 -15.25 -0.95
C TYR A 150 -3.71 -13.79 -0.48
N ILE A 151 -2.52 -13.46 0.00
CA ILE A 151 -2.17 -12.09 0.39
C ILE A 151 -2.32 -11.11 -0.79
N HIS A 152 -2.03 -11.58 -2.01
CA HIS A 152 -2.04 -10.75 -3.21
C HIS A 152 -3.45 -10.48 -3.71
N ASP A 153 -4.46 -11.22 -3.20
CA ASP A 153 -5.87 -10.93 -3.44
C ASP A 153 -6.28 -9.65 -2.70
N LEU A 154 -5.62 -9.32 -1.57
CA LEU A 154 -5.91 -8.11 -0.81
C LEU A 154 -5.47 -6.84 -1.56
N GLU A 155 -5.97 -5.69 -1.10
CA GLU A 155 -5.47 -4.39 -1.52
C GLU A 155 -3.98 -4.18 -1.16
N PRO A 156 -3.30 -3.26 -1.87
CA PRO A 156 -1.94 -2.88 -1.53
C PRO A 156 -1.80 -2.44 -0.07
N MET A 157 -0.58 -2.54 0.45
CA MET A 157 -0.32 -2.27 1.86
C MET A 157 0.72 -1.19 2.05
N VAL A 158 0.47 -0.36 3.06
CA VAL A 158 1.33 0.76 3.42
C VAL A 158 1.73 0.71 4.89
N LEU A 159 2.77 1.46 5.20
CA LEU A 159 3.19 1.82 6.54
C LEU A 159 2.95 3.32 6.73
N VAL A 160 2.69 3.73 7.98
CA VAL A 160 2.57 5.14 8.36
C VAL A 160 3.69 5.50 9.32
N GLY A 161 4.61 6.35 8.87
CA GLY A 161 5.79 6.79 9.61
C GLY A 161 5.45 7.72 10.79
N ARG A 162 6.46 8.13 11.56
CA ARG A 162 6.28 8.85 12.84
C ARG A 162 5.54 10.18 12.70
N ASP A 163 5.69 10.83 11.55
CA ASP A 163 5.11 12.14 11.22
C ASP A 163 3.95 11.99 10.21
N GLY A 164 3.41 10.79 10.04
CA GLY A 164 2.31 10.52 9.10
C GLY A 164 2.76 10.19 7.68
N VAL A 165 4.05 10.21 7.35
CA VAL A 165 4.48 9.87 5.98
C VAL A 165 3.98 8.47 5.58
N ILE A 166 3.31 8.38 4.42
CA ILE A 166 2.91 7.10 3.84
C ILE A 166 4.12 6.47 3.14
N ILE A 167 4.43 5.23 3.52
CA ILE A 167 5.55 4.46 2.97
C ILE A 167 4.99 3.17 2.40
N TRP A 168 5.23 2.91 1.12
CA TRP A 168 4.71 1.70 0.45
C TRP A 168 5.43 0.44 0.93
N THR A 169 4.75 -0.71 0.99
CA THR A 169 5.41 -2.00 1.29
C THR A 169 4.99 -3.17 0.41
N GLU A 170 3.78 -3.18 -0.16
CA GLU A 170 3.26 -4.31 -0.92
C GLU A 170 2.35 -3.81 -2.05
N GLY A 171 2.33 -4.50 -3.20
CA GLY A 171 1.51 -4.11 -4.35
C GLY A 171 2.13 -2.99 -5.19
N PHE A 172 3.44 -3.07 -5.47
CA PHE A 172 4.19 -2.04 -6.21
C PHE A 172 3.64 -1.73 -7.60
N HIS A 173 3.26 -2.75 -8.37
CA HIS A 173 2.66 -2.53 -9.70
C HIS A 173 1.39 -1.70 -9.59
N ARG A 174 0.51 -2.01 -8.64
CA ARG A 174 -0.75 -1.27 -8.43
C ARG A 174 -0.48 0.19 -8.06
N LEU A 175 0.54 0.48 -7.25
CA LEU A 175 0.97 1.86 -6.97
C LEU A 175 1.36 2.60 -8.24
N VAL A 176 2.34 2.06 -8.96
CA VAL A 176 2.95 2.77 -10.11
C VAL A 176 1.94 2.91 -11.24
N LEU A 177 1.19 1.86 -11.57
CA LEU A 177 0.18 1.91 -12.62
C LEU A 177 -0.92 2.92 -12.30
N ALA A 178 -1.41 2.98 -11.06
CA ALA A 178 -2.41 3.96 -10.64
C ALA A 178 -1.88 5.40 -10.71
N ALA A 179 -0.63 5.62 -10.30
CA ALA A 179 0.01 6.93 -10.42
C ALA A 179 0.16 7.36 -11.90
N LEU A 180 0.65 6.47 -12.76
CA LEU A 180 0.81 6.74 -14.21
C LEU A 180 -0.54 6.95 -14.93
N ALA A 181 -1.60 6.32 -14.43
CA ALA A 181 -2.95 6.49 -14.95
C ALA A 181 -3.64 7.79 -14.44
N GLY A 182 -3.05 8.48 -13.46
CA GLY A 182 -3.62 9.70 -12.88
C GLY A 182 -4.82 9.45 -11.96
N VAL A 183 -4.86 8.30 -11.29
CA VAL A 183 -5.90 7.97 -10.31
C VAL A 183 -5.72 8.84 -9.06
N GLU A 184 -6.77 9.53 -8.63
CA GLU A 184 -6.72 10.45 -7.48
C GLU A 184 -6.42 9.73 -6.16
N THR A 185 -7.05 8.59 -5.91
CA THR A 185 -6.78 7.77 -4.72
C THR A 185 -7.00 6.28 -4.98
N ILE A 186 -6.26 5.43 -4.29
CA ILE A 186 -6.47 3.98 -4.24
C ILE A 186 -6.65 3.51 -2.79
N PRO A 187 -7.52 2.50 -2.54
CA PRO A 187 -7.66 1.91 -1.23
C PRO A 187 -6.41 1.10 -0.87
N VAL A 188 -5.94 1.26 0.35
CA VAL A 188 -4.83 0.48 0.90
C VAL A 188 -5.14 0.01 2.31
N TYR A 189 -4.51 -1.09 2.70
CA TYR A 189 -4.47 -1.52 4.09
C TYR A 189 -3.23 -0.97 4.80
N VAL A 190 -3.40 -0.53 6.06
CA VAL A 190 -2.27 -0.12 6.90
C VAL A 190 -1.71 -1.34 7.62
N LEU A 191 -0.57 -1.83 7.14
CA LEU A 191 0.14 -2.95 7.78
C LEU A 191 0.76 -2.53 9.11
N ARG A 192 1.34 -1.31 9.15
CA ARG A 192 2.09 -0.83 10.30
C ARG A 192 1.93 0.68 10.49
N ARG A 193 1.79 1.11 11.75
CA ARG A 193 1.95 2.50 12.16
C ARG A 193 3.18 2.66 13.06
N HIS A 194 3.80 3.83 12.99
CA HIS A 194 4.79 4.23 13.98
C HIS A 194 4.10 4.56 15.30
N GLU A 195 4.73 4.23 16.44
CA GLU A 195 4.12 4.49 17.76
C GLU A 195 3.82 5.98 17.98
N ALA A 196 4.72 6.86 17.55
CA ALA A 196 4.49 8.32 17.57
C ALA A 196 3.23 8.73 16.79
N TRP A 197 2.99 8.13 15.63
CA TRP A 197 1.79 8.42 14.83
C TRP A 197 0.52 7.92 15.50
N GLN A 198 0.55 6.73 16.12
CA GLN A 198 -0.60 6.25 16.89
C GLN A 198 -0.95 7.20 18.05
N ARG A 199 0.05 7.85 18.69
CA ARG A 199 -0.21 8.89 19.69
C ARG A 199 -0.84 10.15 19.10
N VAL A 200 -0.50 10.51 17.86
CA VAL A 200 -1.17 11.60 17.12
C VAL A 200 -2.65 11.27 16.92
N ARG A 201 -2.98 10.03 16.52
CA ARG A 201 -4.37 9.56 16.41
C ARG A 201 -5.14 9.69 17.73
N ASP A 202 -4.57 9.17 18.83
CA ASP A 202 -5.20 9.23 20.16
C ASP A 202 -5.43 10.69 20.58
N ALA A 203 -4.48 11.59 20.32
CA ALA A 203 -4.62 13.01 20.62
C ALA A 203 -5.69 13.71 19.76
N LEU A 204 -5.80 13.37 18.47
CA LEU A 204 -6.83 13.90 17.58
C LEU A 204 -8.23 13.46 18.01
N ALA A 205 -8.39 12.20 18.41
CA ALA A 205 -9.67 11.69 18.90
C ALA A 205 -10.07 12.29 20.26
N GLY A 206 -9.10 12.61 21.10
CA GLY A 206 -9.31 13.24 22.40
C GLY A 206 -9.55 14.75 22.37
N THR A 207 -9.51 15.40 21.19
CA THR A 207 -9.63 16.86 21.06
C THR A 207 -10.75 17.27 20.10
N THR A 208 -11.58 18.22 20.53
CA THR A 208 -12.52 18.91 19.62
C THR A 208 -11.75 19.86 18.70
N PRO A 209 -12.30 20.24 17.53
CA PRO A 209 -11.68 21.24 16.66
C PRO A 209 -11.32 22.55 17.37
N GLU A 210 -12.09 22.96 18.39
CA GLU A 210 -11.85 24.17 19.17
C GLU A 210 -10.76 24.02 20.24
N GLU A 211 -10.53 22.81 20.76
CA GLU A 211 -9.56 22.51 21.82
C GLU A 211 -8.22 21.97 21.27
N ARG A 212 -8.18 21.64 19.98
CA ARG A 212 -7.04 21.02 19.33
C ARG A 212 -5.81 21.96 19.30
N PRO A 213 -4.63 21.48 19.72
CA PRO A 213 -3.38 22.20 19.52
C PRO A 213 -3.08 22.42 18.03
N SER A 214 -2.55 23.59 17.69
CA SER A 214 -2.23 23.94 16.29
C SER A 214 -1.24 22.98 15.62
N GLU A 215 -0.39 22.28 16.39
CA GLU A 215 0.51 21.27 15.82
C GLU A 215 -0.22 20.04 15.28
N LEU A 216 -1.45 19.77 15.73
CA LEU A 216 -2.26 18.65 15.24
C LEU A 216 -3.10 19.02 14.01
N ASP A 217 -3.35 20.31 13.76
CA ASP A 217 -4.16 20.77 12.63
C ASP A 217 -3.59 20.30 11.29
N GLN A 218 -2.26 20.26 11.16
CA GLN A 218 -1.57 19.79 9.95
C GLN A 218 -1.89 18.32 9.60
N TYR A 219 -2.34 17.52 10.57
CA TYR A 219 -2.64 16.11 10.36
C TYR A 219 -4.12 15.86 10.07
N THR A 220 -4.99 16.86 10.17
CA THR A 220 -6.45 16.69 10.02
C THR A 220 -6.87 16.28 8.61
N THR A 221 -6.06 16.55 7.60
CA THR A 221 -6.28 16.11 6.22
C THR A 221 -5.58 14.81 5.89
N HIS A 222 -4.87 14.21 6.85
CA HIS A 222 -4.12 12.99 6.62
C HIS A 222 -5.07 11.80 6.37
N PRO A 223 -4.86 10.97 5.34
CA PRO A 223 -5.82 9.93 4.94
C PRO A 223 -6.06 8.90 6.05
N ASP A 224 -5.04 8.58 6.84
CA ASP A 224 -5.17 7.64 7.95
C ASP A 224 -6.14 8.12 9.05
N VAL A 225 -6.34 9.42 9.27
CA VAL A 225 -7.15 9.94 10.42
C VAL A 225 -8.55 10.41 10.04
N GLN A 226 -8.97 10.16 8.79
CA GLN A 226 -10.25 10.65 8.29
C GLN A 226 -11.44 10.06 9.06
N ASP A 227 -11.29 8.88 9.65
CA ASP A 227 -12.25 8.24 10.55
C ASP A 227 -12.48 8.99 11.87
N LEU A 228 -11.54 9.87 12.27
CA LEU A 228 -11.56 10.60 13.53
C LEU A 228 -12.07 12.03 13.37
N VAL A 229 -11.78 12.65 12.22
CA VAL A 229 -12.02 14.07 11.97
C VAL A 229 -13.24 14.33 11.09
N SER A 230 -13.63 13.37 10.26
CA SER A 230 -14.87 13.46 9.52
C SER A 230 -16.02 13.05 10.45
N SER A 231 -16.89 13.99 10.80
CA SER A 231 -18.15 13.63 11.45
C SER A 231 -18.91 12.68 10.52
N PRO A 232 -19.58 11.62 11.04
CA PRO A 232 -20.43 10.81 10.19
C PRO A 232 -21.46 11.73 9.55
N THR A 233 -21.44 11.81 8.23
CA THR A 233 -22.54 12.40 7.47
C THR A 233 -23.77 11.60 7.88
N VAL A 234 -24.64 12.20 8.69
CA VAL A 234 -25.97 11.64 8.93
C VAL A 234 -26.67 11.75 7.58
N GLU A 235 -26.70 10.66 6.82
CA GLU A 235 -27.62 10.54 5.69
C GLU A 235 -29.04 10.59 6.28
N GLU A 236 -29.74 11.70 6.03
CA GLU A 236 -31.18 11.86 6.26
C GLU A 236 -32.02 11.08 5.23
#